data_AF-A0A6V7I3P8-F1
#
_entry.id   AF-A0A6V7I3P8-F1
#
_cell.length_a   1.000
_cell.length_b   1.000
_cell.length_c   1.000
_cell.angle_alpha   90.00
_cell.angle_beta   90.00
_cell.angle_gamma   90.00
#
_symmetry.space_group_name_H-M   'P 1'
#
loop_
_entity.id
_entity.type
_entity.pdbx_description
1 polymer ?
#
loop_
_entity_poly.entity_id
_entity_poly.type
_entity_poly.pdbx_seq_one_letter_code
_entity_poly.pdbx_strand_id
1 'polypeptide(L)'
;VNVSDRYHLMPIITPAYPQQNSTFNVSVSTRTIMQEAFEHGLSLTEEIIMGKASWDKLFEPPNFFCKYKHYIVLMASSSSPEDQLEWCGLVESKIRHLIVTLERNAHINLAHVNPEAHPSTSPEPGRHCLMWFIGLSFVKSENLNIDLTYDIKSFVET
;
A
#
# COMPACT_ATOMS: atom_id res chain seq x y z
N VAL A 1 -0.13 -22.35 21.80
CA VAL A 1 -0.13 -22.05 20.35
C VAL A 1 -1.29 -21.10 20.08
N ASN A 2 -1.03 -19.88 19.64
CA ASN A 2 -2.09 -18.92 19.33
C ASN A 2 -2.70 -19.27 17.96
N VAL A 3 -4.04 -19.35 17.89
CA VAL A 3 -4.75 -19.72 16.65
C VAL A 3 -4.64 -18.62 15.61
N SER A 4 -4.54 -17.35 16.02
CA SER A 4 -4.40 -16.22 15.09
C SER A 4 -3.14 -16.31 14.25
N ASP A 5 -2.06 -16.88 14.79
CA ASP A 5 -0.77 -16.96 14.11
C ASP A 5 -0.80 -17.84 12.86
N ARG A 6 -1.80 -18.73 12.76
CA ARG A 6 -2.02 -19.59 11.58
C ARG A 6 -2.45 -18.81 10.34
N TYR A 7 -2.93 -17.58 10.52
CA TYR A 7 -3.39 -16.73 9.43
C TYR A 7 -2.31 -15.74 8.94
N HIS A 8 -1.09 -15.79 9.49
CA HIS A 8 0.03 -14.97 9.01
C HIS A 8 0.44 -15.34 7.58
N LEU A 9 0.47 -14.35 6.69
CA LEU A 9 0.64 -14.57 5.24
C LEU A 9 2.10 -14.68 4.78
N MET A 10 3.02 -14.02 5.49
CA MET A 10 4.46 -13.98 5.18
C MET A 10 5.27 -13.78 6.48
N PRO A 11 5.33 -14.77 7.38
CA PRO A 11 5.92 -14.59 8.70
C PRO A 11 7.45 -14.49 8.67
N ILE A 12 7.99 -13.44 9.29
CA ILE A 12 9.43 -13.29 9.60
C ILE A 12 9.56 -13.22 11.11
N ILE A 13 10.19 -14.24 11.70
CA ILE A 13 10.18 -14.43 13.16
C ILE A 13 11.41 -13.78 13.78
N THR A 14 11.19 -12.95 14.81
CA THR A 14 12.28 -12.34 15.58
C THR A 14 13.09 -13.41 16.32
N PRO A 15 14.43 -13.30 16.35
CA PRO A 15 15.28 -14.34 16.91
C PRO A 15 15.31 -14.36 18.46
N ALA A 16 15.01 -13.21 19.09
CA ALA A 16 15.04 -13.07 20.55
C ALA A 16 13.74 -13.53 21.20
N TYR A 17 13.84 -14.12 22.39
CA TYR A 17 12.67 -14.53 23.18
C TYR A 17 12.01 -13.33 23.89
N PRO A 18 10.66 -13.25 23.95
CA PRO A 18 9.71 -14.12 23.25
C PRO A 18 9.67 -13.81 21.76
N GLN A 19 9.75 -14.85 20.92
CA GLN A 19 9.73 -14.70 19.47
C GLN A 19 8.37 -14.18 19.01
N GLN A 20 8.38 -13.25 18.06
CA GLN A 20 7.18 -12.66 17.46
C GLN A 20 7.33 -12.57 15.95
N ASN A 21 6.21 -12.55 15.25
CA ASN A 21 6.21 -12.26 13.82
C ASN A 21 6.34 -10.74 13.60
N SER A 22 7.42 -10.29 12.97
CA SER A 22 7.64 -8.87 12.67
C SER A 22 6.81 -8.35 11.50
N THR A 23 6.28 -9.25 10.66
CA THR A 23 5.53 -8.94 9.43
C THR A 23 4.06 -9.33 9.55
N PHE A 24 3.48 -9.26 10.74
CA PHE A 24 2.07 -9.62 10.98
C PHE A 24 1.06 -8.70 10.26
N ASN A 25 1.50 -7.48 9.85
CA ASN A 25 0.68 -6.53 9.10
C ASN A 25 0.61 -6.82 7.58
N VAL A 26 1.32 -7.83 7.09
CA VAL A 26 1.28 -8.19 5.66
C VAL A 26 -0.12 -8.70 5.30
N SER A 27 -0.72 -8.10 4.28
CA SER A 27 -2.00 -8.47 3.68
C SER A 27 -1.80 -9.31 2.42
N VAL A 28 -2.88 -9.76 1.79
CA VAL A 28 -2.78 -10.52 0.53
C VAL A 28 -2.18 -9.63 -0.56
N SER A 29 -2.61 -8.37 -0.66
CA SER A 29 -2.09 -7.44 -1.67
C SER A 29 -0.61 -7.14 -1.44
N THR A 30 -0.21 -6.78 -0.21
CA THR A 30 1.19 -6.42 0.04
C THR A 30 2.13 -7.61 -0.14
N ARG A 31 1.69 -8.83 0.20
CA ARG A 31 2.45 -10.05 -0.12
C ARG A 31 2.64 -10.21 -1.63
N THR A 32 1.57 -10.12 -2.41
CA THR A 32 1.63 -10.25 -3.87
C THR A 32 2.56 -9.21 -4.49
N ILE A 33 2.48 -7.96 -4.04
CA ILE A 33 3.36 -6.86 -4.52
C ILE A 33 4.84 -7.15 -4.21
N MET A 34 5.14 -7.62 -2.99
CA MET A 34 6.51 -8.00 -2.62
C MET A 34 7.02 -9.18 -3.43
N GLN A 35 6.18 -10.20 -3.69
CA GLN A 35 6.55 -11.35 -4.52
C GLN A 35 6.86 -10.93 -5.96
N GLU A 36 6.01 -10.09 -6.58
CA GLU A 36 6.29 -9.50 -7.91
C GLU A 36 7.62 -8.74 -7.91
N ALA A 37 7.89 -7.96 -6.86
CA ALA A 37 9.13 -7.19 -6.74
C ALA A 37 10.37 -8.11 -6.60
N PHE A 38 10.27 -9.22 -5.87
CA PHE A 38 11.35 -10.21 -5.77
C PHE A 38 11.61 -10.92 -7.10
N GLU A 39 10.56 -11.30 -7.83
CA GLU A 39 10.70 -11.91 -9.17
C GLU A 39 11.36 -10.95 -10.16
N HIS A 40 10.91 -9.69 -10.19
CA HIS A 40 11.54 -8.66 -11.02
C HIS A 40 12.99 -8.40 -10.61
N GLY A 41 13.27 -8.31 -9.30
CA GLY A 41 14.62 -8.16 -8.77
C GLY A 41 15.54 -9.30 -9.18
N LEU A 42 15.06 -10.56 -9.11
CA LEU A 42 15.81 -11.73 -9.57
C LEU A 42 16.18 -11.59 -11.05
N SER A 43 15.20 -11.33 -11.92
CA SER A 43 15.43 -11.16 -13.36
C SER A 43 16.45 -10.06 -13.66
N LEU A 44 16.39 -8.92 -12.94
CA LEU A 44 17.35 -7.84 -13.11
C LEU A 44 18.75 -8.23 -12.64
N THR A 45 18.86 -8.88 -11.48
CA THR A 45 20.17 -9.32 -10.97
C THR A 45 20.83 -10.36 -11.88
N GLU A 46 20.06 -11.23 -12.52
CA GLU A 46 20.58 -12.15 -13.55
C GLU A 46 21.14 -11.38 -14.76
N GLU A 47 20.43 -10.37 -15.27
CA GLU A 47 20.94 -9.49 -16.34
C GLU A 47 22.24 -8.79 -15.95
N ILE A 48 22.32 -8.30 -14.71
CA ILE A 48 23.52 -7.62 -14.18
C ILE A 48 24.70 -8.58 -14.09
N ILE A 49 24.50 -9.79 -13.55
CA ILE A 49 25.54 -10.83 -13.44
C ILE A 49 26.03 -11.25 -14.83
N MET A 50 25.14 -11.28 -15.83
CA MET A 50 25.50 -11.54 -17.24
C MET A 50 26.17 -10.34 -17.95
N GLY A 51 26.34 -9.19 -17.27
CA GLY A 51 26.92 -7.98 -17.84
C GLY A 51 26.01 -7.24 -18.83
N LYS A 52 24.69 -7.49 -18.81
CA LYS A 52 23.70 -6.86 -19.71
C LYS A 52 23.08 -5.57 -19.13
N ALA A 53 23.24 -5.33 -17.83
CA ALA A 53 22.74 -4.15 -17.13
C ALA A 53 23.70 -3.71 -16.02
N SER A 54 23.60 -2.45 -15.57
CA SER A 54 24.31 -1.96 -14.37
C SER A 54 23.44 -2.11 -13.12
N TRP A 55 24.08 -2.02 -11.94
CA TRP A 55 23.39 -2.03 -10.65
C TRP A 55 22.43 -0.85 -10.48
N ASP A 56 22.63 0.27 -11.18
CA ASP A 56 21.74 1.43 -11.12
C ASP A 56 20.31 1.05 -11.51
N LYS A 57 20.15 0.14 -12.48
CA LYS A 57 18.85 -0.36 -12.95
C LYS A 57 18.03 -1.02 -11.85
N LEU A 58 18.68 -1.66 -10.87
CA LEU A 58 17.99 -2.31 -9.74
C LEU A 58 17.36 -1.29 -8.78
N PHE A 59 17.96 -0.09 -8.70
CA PHE A 59 17.54 0.97 -7.77
C PHE A 59 16.77 2.09 -8.45
N GLU A 60 16.38 1.92 -9.72
CA GLU A 60 15.48 2.85 -10.39
C GLU A 60 14.14 2.93 -9.62
N PRO A 61 13.63 4.14 -9.37
CA PRO A 61 12.39 4.29 -8.62
C PRO A 61 11.23 3.62 -9.37
N PRO A 62 10.37 2.86 -8.67
CA PRO A 62 9.25 2.19 -9.30
C PRO A 62 8.26 3.20 -9.86
N ASN A 63 7.76 2.94 -11.06
CA ASN A 63 6.79 3.82 -11.70
C ASN A 63 5.36 3.58 -11.17
N PHE A 64 5.13 3.89 -9.89
CA PHE A 64 3.86 3.63 -9.20
C PHE A 64 2.67 4.27 -9.93
N PHE A 65 2.77 5.55 -10.29
CA PHE A 65 1.67 6.33 -10.89
C PHE A 65 1.34 5.94 -12.33
N CYS A 66 2.21 5.20 -13.02
CA CYS A 66 1.90 4.59 -14.32
C CYS A 66 1.58 3.09 -14.23
N LYS A 67 1.77 2.44 -13.07
CA LYS A 67 1.53 0.99 -12.90
C LYS A 67 0.04 0.64 -12.92
N TYR A 68 -0.82 1.50 -12.39
CA TYR A 68 -2.25 1.24 -12.25
C TYR A 68 -3.10 2.16 -13.13
N LYS A 69 -4.28 1.66 -13.52
CA LYS A 69 -5.28 2.43 -14.29
C LYS A 69 -6.20 3.26 -13.39
N HIS A 70 -6.35 2.86 -12.14
CA HIS A 70 -7.26 3.46 -11.18
C HIS A 70 -6.54 3.69 -9.86
N TYR A 71 -6.88 4.78 -9.19
CA TYR A 71 -6.32 5.16 -7.90
C TYR A 71 -7.41 5.68 -6.97
N ILE A 72 -7.27 5.39 -5.68
CA ILE A 72 -7.94 6.11 -4.60
C ILE A 72 -6.94 7.10 -4.03
N VAL A 73 -7.39 8.33 -3.78
CA VAL A 73 -6.61 9.36 -3.09
C VAL A 73 -7.23 9.55 -1.71
N LEU A 74 -6.44 9.30 -0.67
CA LEU A 74 -6.81 9.65 0.71
C LEU A 74 -6.18 10.99 1.05
N MET A 75 -6.97 11.95 1.51
CA MET A 75 -6.49 13.26 1.90
C MET A 75 -6.76 13.48 3.38
N ALA A 76 -5.74 13.90 4.12
CA ALA A 76 -5.83 14.27 5.52
C ALA A 76 -5.41 15.73 5.66
N SER A 77 -6.30 16.57 6.18
CA SER A 77 -6.03 17.99 6.36
C SER A 77 -6.40 18.51 7.74
N SER A 78 -5.65 19.52 8.18
CA SER A 78 -5.83 20.22 9.45
C SER A 78 -5.53 21.72 9.28
N SER A 79 -5.84 22.49 10.32
CA SER A 79 -5.59 23.93 10.38
C SER A 79 -4.29 24.32 11.11
N SER A 80 -3.59 23.36 11.71
CA SER A 80 -2.32 23.60 12.41
C SER A 80 -1.28 22.54 12.05
N PRO A 81 0.02 22.90 12.00
CA PRO A 81 1.09 21.92 11.74
C PRO A 81 1.13 20.79 12.79
N GLU A 82 0.87 21.11 14.05
CA GLU A 82 0.88 20.17 15.17
C GLU A 82 -0.24 19.14 15.03
N ASP A 83 -1.47 19.59 14.80
CA ASP A 83 -2.61 18.69 14.57
C ASP A 83 -2.42 17.89 13.27
N GLN A 84 -1.76 18.46 12.26
CA GLN A 84 -1.50 17.74 11.01
C GLN A 84 -0.65 16.50 11.26
N LEU A 85 0.38 16.60 12.10
CA LEU A 85 1.27 15.47 12.39
C LEU A 85 0.52 14.32 13.07
N GLU A 86 -0.26 14.64 14.11
CA GLU A 86 -1.06 13.65 14.83
C GLU A 86 -2.15 13.06 13.94
N TRP A 87 -2.83 13.91 13.16
CA TRP A 87 -3.89 13.49 12.25
C TRP A 87 -3.36 12.58 11.14
N CYS A 88 -2.23 12.92 10.54
CA CYS A 88 -1.58 12.08 9.53
C CYS A 88 -1.14 10.74 10.11
N GLY A 89 -0.54 10.73 11.31
CA GLY A 89 -0.16 9.49 11.98
C GLY A 89 -1.36 8.59 12.28
N LEU A 90 -2.49 9.17 12.69
CA LEU A 90 -3.73 8.43 12.90
C LEU A 90 -4.25 7.84 11.58
N VAL A 91 -4.38 8.65 10.53
CA VAL A 91 -4.84 8.20 9.21
C VAL A 91 -3.94 7.09 8.67
N GLU A 92 -2.63 7.30 8.66
CA GLU A 92 -1.62 6.35 8.20
C GLU A 92 -1.73 4.99 8.93
N SER A 93 -1.90 5.02 10.26
CA SER A 93 -2.07 3.80 11.06
C SER A 93 -3.31 2.98 10.69
N LYS A 94 -4.31 3.62 10.05
CA LYS A 94 -5.60 3.03 9.69
C LYS A 94 -5.69 2.60 8.24
N ILE A 95 -4.86 3.11 7.32
CA ILE A 95 -4.93 2.79 5.88
C ILE A 95 -4.97 1.27 5.63
N ARG A 96 -4.23 0.48 6.41
CA ARG A 96 -4.23 -1.00 6.32
C ARG A 96 -5.64 -1.60 6.42
N HIS A 97 -6.52 -1.01 7.22
CA HIS A 97 -7.90 -1.48 7.36
C HIS A 97 -8.71 -1.24 6.09
N LEU A 98 -8.51 -0.11 5.41
CA LEU A 98 -9.11 0.14 4.10
C LEU A 98 -8.61 -0.90 3.08
N ILE A 99 -7.31 -1.19 3.05
CA ILE A 99 -6.74 -2.22 2.16
C ILE A 99 -7.42 -3.57 2.39
N VAL A 100 -7.56 -4.00 3.65
CA VAL A 100 -8.23 -5.26 4.00
C VAL A 100 -9.71 -5.26 3.61
N THR A 101 -10.41 -4.14 3.72
CA THR A 101 -11.81 -4.02 3.24
C THR A 101 -11.87 -4.15 1.72
N LEU A 102 -11.00 -3.46 0.99
CA LEU A 102 -10.94 -3.51 -0.47
C LEU A 102 -10.58 -4.92 -0.97
N GLU A 103 -9.69 -5.64 -0.27
CA GLU A 103 -9.33 -7.04 -0.59
C GLU A 103 -10.51 -8.02 -0.47
N ARG A 104 -11.55 -7.68 0.30
CA ARG A 104 -12.76 -8.51 0.41
C ARG A 104 -13.73 -8.28 -0.75
N ASN A 105 -13.55 -7.21 -1.51
CA ASN A 105 -14.38 -6.93 -2.68
C ASN A 105 -13.97 -7.87 -3.82
N ALA A 106 -14.90 -8.73 -4.26
CA ALA A 106 -14.65 -9.74 -5.28
C ALA A 106 -14.20 -9.19 -6.64
N HIS A 107 -14.41 -7.91 -6.89
CA HIS A 107 -14.00 -7.25 -8.14
C HIS A 107 -12.60 -6.63 -8.06
N ILE A 108 -12.03 -6.48 -6.87
CA ILE A 108 -10.67 -5.96 -6.67
C ILE A 108 -9.69 -7.13 -6.61
N ASN A 109 -8.72 -7.14 -7.51
CA ASN A 109 -7.65 -8.12 -7.53
C ASN A 109 -6.47 -7.70 -6.63
N LEU A 110 -6.17 -6.40 -6.57
CA LEU A 110 -5.05 -5.86 -5.82
C LEU A 110 -5.31 -4.42 -5.38
N ALA A 111 -4.98 -4.10 -4.12
CA ALA A 111 -4.91 -2.73 -3.62
C ALA A 111 -3.48 -2.42 -3.13
N HIS A 112 -2.80 -1.51 -3.81
CA HIS A 112 -1.41 -1.13 -3.53
C HIS A 112 -1.33 0.29 -2.97
N VAL A 113 -1.15 0.41 -1.66
CA VAL A 113 -0.84 1.71 -1.03
C VAL A 113 0.61 2.12 -1.34
N ASN A 114 0.81 3.35 -1.82
CA ASN A 114 2.13 3.98 -1.82
C ASN A 114 2.46 4.38 -0.37
N PRO A 115 3.56 3.89 0.23
CA PRO A 115 3.93 4.23 1.60
C PRO A 115 4.23 5.72 1.81
N GLU A 116 4.61 6.44 0.75
CA GLU A 116 4.95 7.86 0.86
C GLU A 116 3.72 8.75 0.82
N ALA A 117 3.63 9.67 1.79
CA ALA A 117 2.67 10.76 1.78
C ALA A 117 3.17 11.89 0.88
N HIS A 118 2.25 12.49 0.12
CA HIS A 118 2.55 13.59 -0.80
C HIS A 118 1.83 14.87 -0.37
N PRO A 119 2.44 16.05 -0.51
CA PRO A 119 1.77 17.32 -0.26
C PRO A 119 0.65 17.56 -1.29
N SER A 120 -0.41 18.26 -0.87
CA SER A 120 -1.48 18.66 -1.79
C SER A 120 -0.96 19.49 -2.98
N THR A 121 -1.48 19.21 -4.17
CA THR A 121 -1.17 19.96 -5.40
C THR A 121 -1.74 21.38 -5.40
N SER A 122 -2.75 21.66 -4.57
CA SER A 122 -3.40 22.96 -4.45
C SER A 122 -3.43 23.39 -2.98
N PRO A 123 -2.32 23.92 -2.45
CA PRO A 123 -2.25 24.33 -1.05
C PRO A 123 -3.18 25.52 -0.79
N GLU A 124 -4.12 25.36 0.14
CA GLU A 124 -4.96 26.44 0.63
C GLU A 124 -4.23 27.19 1.77
N PRO A 125 -4.26 28.54 1.81
CA PRO A 125 -3.65 29.30 2.89
C PRO A 125 -4.20 28.90 4.26
N GLY A 126 -3.31 28.57 5.21
CA GLY A 126 -3.70 28.18 6.57
C GLY A 126 -4.24 26.75 6.69
N ARG A 127 -4.11 25.92 5.65
CA ARG A 127 -4.41 24.49 5.72
C ARG A 127 -3.18 23.66 5.38
N HIS A 128 -2.99 22.60 6.16
CA HIS A 128 -2.01 21.57 5.90
C HIS A 128 -2.75 20.37 5.32
N CYS A 129 -2.23 19.76 4.26
CA CYS A 129 -2.88 18.63 3.61
C CYS A 129 -1.83 17.67 3.06
N LEU A 130 -1.91 16.41 3.49
CA LEU A 130 -1.13 15.30 2.96
C LEU A 130 -2.07 14.30 2.28
N MET A 131 -1.53 13.64 1.26
CA MET A 131 -2.25 12.72 0.41
C MET A 131 -1.52 11.38 0.33
N TRP A 132 -2.28 10.29 0.40
CA TRP A 132 -1.80 8.94 0.11
C TRP A 132 -2.52 8.40 -1.11
N PHE A 133 -1.81 7.61 -1.91
CA PHE A 133 -2.34 7.02 -3.12
C PHE A 133 -2.44 5.51 -2.97
N ILE A 134 -3.58 4.95 -3.36
CA ILE A 134 -3.81 3.52 -3.39
C ILE A 134 -4.11 3.14 -4.84
N GLY A 135 -3.18 2.46 -5.49
CA GLY A 135 -3.37 1.92 -6.83
C GLY A 135 -4.26 0.69 -6.80
N LEU A 136 -5.23 0.61 -7.72
CA LEU A 136 -6.18 -0.48 -7.82
C LEU A 136 -5.98 -1.27 -9.10
N SER A 137 -6.02 -2.60 -8.96
CA SER A 137 -6.16 -3.54 -10.07
C SER A 137 -7.47 -4.30 -9.90
N PHE A 138 -8.33 -4.23 -10.91
CA PHE A 138 -9.62 -4.92 -10.91
C PHE A 138 -9.53 -6.25 -11.65
N VAL A 139 -10.37 -7.21 -11.25
CA VAL A 139 -10.57 -8.45 -11.99
C VAL A 139 -11.09 -8.10 -13.38
N LYS A 140 -10.50 -8.68 -14.44
CA LYS A 140 -10.96 -8.45 -15.81
C LYS A 140 -12.40 -8.92 -15.94
N SER A 141 -13.31 -7.98 -16.15
CA SER A 141 -14.72 -8.26 -16.41
C SER A 141 -15.25 -7.18 -17.36
N GLU A 142 -16.04 -7.59 -18.35
CA GLU A 142 -16.58 -6.66 -19.33
C GLU A 142 -17.63 -5.75 -18.68
N ASN A 143 -17.47 -4.43 -18.86
CA ASN A 143 -18.45 -3.38 -18.54
C ASN A 143 -19.03 -3.37 -17.12
N LEU A 144 -18.20 -3.60 -16.09
CA LEU A 144 -18.63 -3.43 -14.70
C LEU A 144 -18.30 -2.03 -14.17
N ASN A 145 -19.33 -1.27 -13.78
CA ASN A 145 -19.15 -0.09 -12.94
C ASN A 145 -19.09 -0.54 -11.48
N ILE A 146 -17.88 -0.56 -10.91
CA ILE A 146 -17.65 -0.97 -9.52
C ILE A 146 -17.84 0.24 -8.62
N ASP A 147 -18.82 0.17 -7.72
CA ASP A 147 -19.04 1.20 -6.71
C ASP A 147 -18.27 0.88 -5.44
N LEU A 148 -17.31 1.75 -5.11
CA LEU A 148 -16.49 1.67 -3.88
C LEU A 148 -16.93 2.68 -2.81
N THR A 149 -18.02 3.41 -3.05
CA THR A 149 -18.46 4.51 -2.19
C THR A 149 -18.74 4.04 -0.77
N TYR A 150 -19.36 2.87 -0.61
CA TYR A 150 -19.66 2.31 0.70
C TYR A 150 -18.38 1.95 1.48
N ASP A 151 -17.46 1.23 0.84
CA ASP A 151 -16.19 0.81 1.44
C ASP A 151 -15.37 2.02 1.91
N ILE A 152 -15.34 3.08 1.09
CA ILE A 152 -14.62 4.33 1.40
C ILE A 152 -15.33 5.09 2.54
N LYS A 153 -16.66 5.23 2.50
CA LYS A 153 -17.40 5.93 3.56
C LYS A 153 -17.24 5.23 4.91
N SER A 154 -17.35 3.90 4.94
CA SER A 154 -17.17 3.13 6.16
C SER A 154 -15.78 3.35 6.77
N PHE A 155 -14.74 3.53 5.95
CA PHE A 155 -13.40 3.85 6.44
C PHE A 155 -13.30 5.26 7.04
N VAL A 156 -13.90 6.26 6.39
CA VAL A 156 -13.88 7.66 6.86
C VAL A 156 -14.64 7.84 8.17
N GLU A 157 -15.67 7.02 8.41
CA GLU A 157 -16.51 7.07 9.61
C GLU A 157 -15.93 6.30 10.82
N THR A 158 -14.78 5.63 10.67
CA THR A 158 -14.12 4.82 11.72
C THR A 158 -13.11 5.62 12.53
#